data_AF-G8S956-F1
#
_entry.id   AF-G8S956-F1
#
_cell.length_a   1.000
_cell.length_b   1.000
_cell.length_c   1.000
_cell.angle_alpha   90.00
_cell.angle_beta   90.00
_cell.angle_gamma   90.00
#
_symmetry.space_group_name_H-M   'P 1'
#
loop_
_entity.id
_entity.type
_entity.pdbx_description
1 polymer ?
#
loop_
_entity_poly.entity_id
_entity_poly.type
_entity_poly.pdbx_seq_one_letter_code
_entity_poly.pdbx_strand_id
1 'polypeptide(L)'
;MARLAADQRQAGSVRDAVDLLVRRDGHAGAAEWLTPRAQDDDWESVVLLIEQVELSGQADAAAEWRLRAAERGHGEVARRLAESYTAAGDHVRAAAVLWPSATTDRRSAGKLLGVLAAAGDIDGLEKLHRTRVLLRLAYGVGELADFLASHGREAEAEDVEQYGIEPDGSTALKWQIPDDVLETFAAAAVGKAVAEQR
;
A
#
# COMPACT_ATOMS: atom_id res chain seq x y z
N MET A 1 -36.96 9.64 -1.41
CA MET A 1 -36.33 9.69 -2.75
C MET A 1 -36.41 11.07 -3.42
N ALA A 2 -37.60 11.60 -3.79
CA ALA A 2 -37.69 12.85 -4.57
C ALA A 2 -37.16 14.13 -3.88
N ARG A 3 -37.18 14.21 -2.54
CA ARG A 3 -36.69 15.36 -1.76
C ARG A 3 -35.20 15.30 -1.40
N LEU A 4 -34.64 14.09 -1.29
CA LEU A 4 -33.19 13.86 -1.13
C LEU A 4 -32.42 14.45 -2.31
N ALA A 5 -32.96 14.30 -3.52
CA ALA A 5 -32.42 14.87 -4.76
C ALA A 5 -32.63 16.39 -4.88
N ALA A 6 -33.44 17.01 -4.03
CA ALA A 6 -33.61 18.47 -3.98
C ALA A 6 -32.53 19.10 -3.08
N ASP A 7 -32.26 18.50 -1.92
CA ASP A 7 -31.18 18.93 -1.01
C ASP A 7 -29.81 18.76 -1.67
N GLN A 8 -29.62 17.68 -2.43
CA GLN A 8 -28.41 17.42 -3.21
C GLN A 8 -28.18 18.44 -4.34
N ARG A 9 -29.24 19.09 -4.82
CA ARG A 9 -29.17 20.19 -5.80
C ARG A 9 -28.90 21.55 -5.15
N GLN A 10 -29.07 21.65 -3.83
CA GLN A 10 -28.90 22.88 -3.06
C GLN A 10 -27.55 22.94 -2.33
N ALA A 11 -26.97 21.77 -2.01
CA ALA A 11 -25.64 21.64 -1.43
C ALA A 11 -24.54 21.81 -2.49
N GLY A 12 -23.52 22.62 -2.18
CA GLY A 12 -22.36 22.81 -3.05
C GLY A 12 -21.35 21.65 -2.97
N SER A 13 -21.42 20.85 -1.91
CA SER A 13 -20.53 19.71 -1.62
C SER A 13 -21.23 18.60 -0.82
N VAL A 14 -20.60 17.42 -0.71
CA VAL A 14 -21.08 16.32 0.14
C VAL A 14 -21.13 16.76 1.61
N ARG A 15 -20.14 17.51 2.07
CA ARG A 15 -20.10 18.05 3.43
C ARG A 15 -21.25 19.03 3.70
N ASP A 16 -21.59 19.91 2.77
CA ASP A 16 -22.74 20.82 2.93
C ASP A 16 -24.07 20.05 3.05
N ALA A 17 -24.21 18.97 2.27
CA ALA A 17 -25.38 18.10 2.35
C ALA A 17 -25.46 17.41 3.73
N VAL A 18 -24.32 16.91 4.24
CA VAL A 18 -24.24 16.33 5.59
C VAL A 18 -24.64 17.35 6.64
N ASP A 19 -24.13 18.58 6.60
CA ASP A 19 -24.47 19.62 7.57
C ASP A 19 -25.96 19.95 7.58
N LEU A 20 -26.60 19.99 6.41
CA LEU A 20 -28.06 20.18 6.28
C LEU A 20 -28.82 19.00 6.87
N LEU A 21 -28.38 17.77 6.61
CA LEU A 21 -29.00 16.55 7.12
C LEU A 21 -28.84 16.42 8.64
N VAL A 22 -27.68 16.74 9.19
CA VAL A 22 -27.44 16.74 10.64
C VAL A 22 -28.39 17.69 11.34
N ARG A 23 -28.61 18.90 10.80
CA ARG A 23 -29.57 19.87 11.37
C ARG A 23 -31.02 19.39 11.32
N ARG A 24 -31.37 18.54 10.34
CA ARG A 24 -32.74 18.10 10.10
C ARG A 24 -33.08 16.78 10.81
N ASP A 25 -32.23 15.79 10.62
CA ASP A 25 -32.47 14.38 10.97
C ASP A 25 -31.45 13.86 12.00
N GLY A 26 -30.51 14.71 12.43
CA GLY A 26 -29.41 14.32 13.29
C GLY A 26 -28.33 13.49 12.57
N HIS A 27 -27.32 13.09 13.33
CA HIS A 27 -26.17 12.32 12.82
C HIS A 27 -26.58 10.96 12.24
N ALA A 28 -27.61 10.31 12.80
CA ALA A 28 -28.11 9.04 12.27
C ALA A 28 -28.70 9.18 10.85
N GLY A 29 -29.53 10.20 10.60
CA GLY A 29 -30.07 10.45 9.27
C GLY A 29 -29.00 10.83 8.24
N ALA A 30 -27.98 11.58 8.66
CA ALA A 30 -26.82 11.86 7.81
C ALA A 30 -26.02 10.59 7.49
N ALA A 31 -25.85 9.69 8.45
CA ALA A 31 -25.17 8.40 8.23
C ALA A 31 -25.94 7.49 7.26
N GLU A 32 -27.28 7.41 7.39
CA GLU A 32 -28.12 6.65 6.45
C GLU A 32 -27.96 7.17 5.01
N TRP A 33 -27.90 8.49 4.86
CA TRP A 33 -27.70 9.12 3.55
C TRP A 33 -26.30 8.85 2.95
N LEU A 34 -25.26 8.85 3.78
CA LEU A 34 -23.88 8.60 3.37
C LEU A 34 -23.61 7.12 3.05
N THR A 35 -24.34 6.19 3.68
CA THR A 35 -24.13 4.74 3.56
C THR A 35 -24.00 4.23 2.11
N PRO A 36 -24.96 4.47 1.20
CA PRO A 36 -24.83 3.99 -0.18
C PRO A 36 -23.63 4.61 -0.91
N ARG A 37 -23.28 5.87 -0.63
CA ARG A 37 -22.13 6.54 -1.25
C ARG A 37 -20.81 5.96 -0.77
N ALA A 38 -20.72 5.64 0.52
CA ALA A 38 -19.57 4.96 1.11
C ALA A 38 -19.43 3.51 0.61
N GLN A 39 -20.53 2.87 0.19
CA GLN A 39 -20.48 1.56 -0.46
C GLN A 39 -19.88 1.64 -1.87
N ASP A 40 -20.11 2.74 -2.58
CA ASP A 40 -19.51 3.05 -3.90
C ASP A 40 -18.06 3.54 -3.81
N ASP A 41 -17.44 3.42 -2.63
CA ASP A 41 -16.04 3.79 -2.33
C ASP A 41 -15.71 5.28 -2.54
N ASP A 42 -16.72 6.15 -2.44
CA ASP A 42 -16.52 7.60 -2.37
C ASP A 42 -15.82 7.96 -1.06
N TRP A 43 -14.51 8.18 -1.12
CA TRP A 43 -13.64 8.36 0.05
C TRP A 43 -14.13 9.46 0.99
N GLU A 44 -14.65 10.57 0.44
CA GLU A 44 -15.16 11.68 1.22
C GLU A 44 -16.40 11.23 2.01
N SER A 45 -17.28 10.46 1.37
CA SER A 45 -18.45 9.87 2.01
C SER A 45 -18.10 8.80 3.05
N VAL A 46 -17.05 7.99 2.84
CA VAL A 46 -16.59 6.99 3.84
C VAL A 46 -16.13 7.69 5.11
N VAL A 47 -15.29 8.73 5.00
CA VAL A 47 -14.77 9.47 6.15
C VAL A 47 -15.90 10.17 6.90
N LEU A 48 -16.79 10.86 6.17
CA LEU A 48 -17.94 11.52 6.77
C LEU A 48 -18.89 10.51 7.40
N LEU A 49 -19.08 9.32 6.82
CA LEU A 49 -19.96 8.29 7.36
C LEU A 49 -19.43 7.81 8.71
N ILE A 50 -18.14 7.50 8.80
CA ILE A 50 -17.51 7.08 10.06
C ILE A 50 -17.75 8.14 11.14
N GLU A 51 -17.51 9.42 10.82
CA GLU A 51 -17.73 10.54 11.74
C GLU A 51 -19.19 10.62 12.20
N GLN A 52 -20.16 10.56 11.27
CA GLN A 52 -21.58 10.65 11.62
C GLN A 52 -22.05 9.46 12.46
N VAL A 53 -21.58 8.25 12.14
CA VAL A 53 -21.91 7.04 12.91
C VAL A 53 -21.38 7.16 14.34
N GLU A 54 -20.17 7.68 14.55
CA GLU A 54 -19.63 7.93 15.89
C GLU A 54 -20.41 8.99 16.66
N LEU A 55 -20.72 10.12 16.03
CA LEU A 55 -21.48 11.20 16.65
C LEU A 55 -22.91 10.77 17.00
N SER A 56 -23.44 9.72 16.35
CA SER A 56 -24.70 9.09 16.71
C SER A 56 -24.61 8.11 17.89
N GLY A 57 -23.41 7.87 18.45
CA GLY A 57 -23.16 6.96 19.56
C GLY A 57 -22.98 5.49 19.15
N GLN A 58 -22.90 5.19 17.85
CA GLN A 58 -22.80 3.83 17.33
C GLN A 58 -21.33 3.42 17.11
N ALA A 59 -20.56 3.36 18.20
CA ALA A 59 -19.11 3.13 18.15
C ALA A 59 -18.72 1.83 17.42
N ASP A 60 -19.45 0.74 17.63
CA ASP A 60 -19.16 -0.56 16.98
C ASP A 60 -19.36 -0.48 15.46
N ALA A 61 -20.44 0.15 15.01
CA ALA A 61 -20.69 0.35 13.58
C ALA A 61 -19.60 1.24 12.94
N ALA A 62 -19.14 2.28 13.65
CA ALA A 62 -18.04 3.11 13.17
C ALA A 62 -16.73 2.31 13.06
N ALA A 63 -16.46 1.42 14.02
CA ALA A 63 -15.30 0.53 13.98
C ALA A 63 -15.37 -0.43 12.77
N GLU A 64 -16.53 -1.01 12.47
CA GLU A 64 -16.72 -1.84 11.27
C GLU A 64 -16.46 -1.05 9.99
N TRP A 65 -16.97 0.18 9.89
CA TRP A 65 -16.74 1.03 8.71
C TRP A 65 -15.27 1.38 8.53
N ARG A 66 -14.54 1.66 9.62
CA ARG A 66 -13.10 1.89 9.55
C ARG A 66 -12.34 0.67 9.06
N LEU A 67 -12.68 -0.52 9.57
CA LEU A 67 -12.00 -1.74 9.19
C LEU A 67 -12.19 -2.00 7.68
N ARG A 68 -13.43 -1.91 7.19
CA ARG A 68 -13.74 -2.05 5.76
C ARG A 68 -12.97 -1.03 4.91
N ALA A 69 -12.87 0.21 5.38
CA ALA A 69 -12.11 1.23 4.66
C ALA A 69 -10.61 0.87 4.63
N ALA A 70 -10.02 0.47 5.74
CA ALA A 70 -8.62 0.05 5.78
C ALA A 70 -8.34 -1.17 4.88
N GLU A 71 -9.23 -2.17 4.89
CA GLU A 71 -9.16 -3.35 4.02
C GLU A 71 -9.18 -3.00 2.52
N ARG A 72 -9.84 -1.89 2.16
CA ARG A 72 -9.85 -1.35 0.79
C ARG A 72 -8.66 -0.44 0.48
N GLY A 73 -7.72 -0.28 1.40
CA GLY A 73 -6.50 0.52 1.18
C GLY A 73 -6.67 2.01 1.49
N HIS A 74 -7.69 2.42 2.26
CA HIS A 74 -7.83 3.82 2.69
C HIS A 74 -6.74 4.18 3.72
N GLY A 75 -5.61 4.73 3.25
CA GLY A 75 -4.38 4.90 4.03
C GLY A 75 -4.48 5.74 5.32
N GLU A 76 -5.25 6.83 5.34
CA GLU A 76 -5.46 7.60 6.58
C GLU A 76 -6.20 6.77 7.63
N VAL A 77 -7.26 6.06 7.23
CA VAL A 77 -8.06 5.23 8.12
C VAL A 77 -7.24 4.04 8.62
N ALA A 78 -6.51 3.37 7.73
CA ALA A 78 -5.60 2.28 8.05
C ALA A 78 -4.56 2.70 9.10
N ARG A 79 -3.91 3.86 8.93
CA ARG A 79 -2.91 4.35 9.88
C ARG A 79 -3.48 4.65 11.26
N ARG A 80 -4.68 5.24 11.34
CA ARG A 80 -5.34 5.49 12.63
C ARG A 80 -5.73 4.20 13.34
N LEU A 81 -6.26 3.22 12.61
CA LEU A 81 -6.55 1.90 13.18
C LEU A 81 -5.27 1.21 13.67
N ALA A 82 -4.21 1.25 12.86
CA ALA A 82 -2.93 0.67 13.25
C ALA A 82 -2.31 1.34 14.48
N GLU A 83 -2.49 2.65 14.66
CA GLU A 83 -2.09 3.36 15.88
C GLU A 83 -2.84 2.86 17.10
N SER A 84 -4.16 2.67 16.98
CA SER A 84 -4.97 2.11 18.06
C SER A 84 -4.53 0.68 18.42
N TYR A 85 -4.33 -0.19 17.42
CA TYR A 85 -3.85 -1.55 17.65
C TYR A 85 -2.44 -1.59 18.24
N THR A 86 -1.53 -0.75 17.74
CA THR A 86 -0.16 -0.64 18.28
C THR A 86 -0.17 -0.17 19.73
N ALA A 87 -1.02 0.81 20.08
CA ALA A 87 -1.17 1.27 21.46
C ALA A 87 -1.73 0.18 22.39
N ALA A 88 -2.51 -0.75 21.85
CA ALA A 88 -2.99 -1.94 22.55
C ALA A 88 -1.98 -3.12 22.55
N GLY A 89 -0.82 -2.98 21.90
CA GLY A 89 0.19 -4.03 21.75
C GLY A 89 -0.13 -5.07 20.68
N ASP A 90 -1.19 -4.88 19.89
CA ASP A 90 -1.59 -5.79 18.81
C ASP A 90 -0.92 -5.40 17.49
N HIS A 91 0.37 -5.68 17.38
CA HIS A 91 1.15 -5.37 16.18
C HIS A 91 0.70 -6.18 14.95
N VAL A 92 0.12 -7.37 15.15
CA VAL A 92 -0.37 -8.23 14.07
C VAL A 92 -1.58 -7.57 13.38
N ARG A 93 -2.57 -7.13 14.15
CA ARG A 93 -3.71 -6.39 13.57
C ARG A 93 -3.28 -5.05 13.01
N ALA A 94 -2.35 -4.35 13.67
CA ALA A 94 -1.81 -3.09 13.14
C ALA A 94 -1.17 -3.28 11.76
N ALA A 95 -0.38 -4.34 11.57
CA ALA A 95 0.23 -4.65 10.29
C ALA A 95 -0.84 -5.03 9.25
N ALA A 96 -1.79 -5.89 9.63
CA ALA A 96 -2.84 -6.37 8.72
C ALA A 96 -3.66 -5.23 8.10
N VAL A 97 -4.05 -4.22 8.88
CA VAL A 97 -4.84 -3.08 8.36
C VAL A 97 -4.02 -2.11 7.51
N LEU A 98 -2.69 -2.09 7.64
CA LEU A 98 -1.79 -1.23 6.85
C LEU A 98 -1.39 -1.82 5.51
N TRP A 99 -1.30 -3.15 5.41
CA TRP A 99 -0.84 -3.84 4.20
C TRP A 99 -1.56 -3.41 2.92
N PRO A 100 -2.91 -3.30 2.88
CA PRO A 100 -3.63 -2.91 1.66
C PRO A 100 -3.22 -1.53 1.14
N SER A 101 -3.01 -0.55 2.02
CA SER A 101 -2.63 0.81 1.62
C SER A 101 -1.11 0.99 1.45
N ALA A 102 -0.28 0.16 2.08
CA ALA A 102 1.18 0.25 2.01
C ALA A 102 1.75 0.03 0.59
N THR A 103 1.00 -0.60 -0.30
CA THR A 103 1.41 -0.83 -1.70
C THR A 103 1.23 0.41 -2.58
N THR A 104 0.44 1.39 -2.17
CA THR A 104 0.11 2.57 -2.98
C THR A 104 0.38 3.90 -2.25
N ASP A 105 0.44 3.87 -0.91
CA ASP A 105 0.69 5.03 -0.06
C ASP A 105 2.00 4.90 0.72
N ARG A 106 2.92 5.83 0.46
CA ARG A 106 4.24 5.89 1.12
C ARG A 106 4.12 6.05 2.63
N ARG A 107 3.12 6.78 3.13
CA ARG A 107 2.96 7.00 4.57
C ARG A 107 2.54 5.71 5.27
N SER A 108 1.62 4.97 4.67
CA SER A 108 1.21 3.63 5.13
C SER A 108 2.38 2.66 5.10
N ALA A 109 3.19 2.66 4.03
CA ALA A 109 4.39 1.81 3.94
C ALA A 109 5.40 2.10 5.07
N GLY A 110 5.71 3.38 5.32
CA GLY A 110 6.62 3.77 6.40
C GLY A 110 6.10 3.40 7.79
N LYS A 111 4.78 3.55 8.02
CA LYS A 111 4.15 3.12 9.28
C LYS A 111 4.23 1.61 9.44
N LEU A 112 3.97 0.85 8.37
CA LEU A 112 4.01 -0.61 8.39
C LEU A 112 5.41 -1.13 8.69
N LEU A 113 6.47 -0.53 8.11
CA LEU A 113 7.85 -0.85 8.49
C LEU A 113 8.08 -0.72 9.99
N GLY A 114 7.63 0.39 10.59
CA GLY A 114 7.77 0.61 12.04
C GLY A 114 7.00 -0.42 12.88
N VAL A 115 5.80 -0.81 12.45
CA VAL A 115 5.00 -1.84 13.12
C VAL A 115 5.66 -3.21 13.05
N LEU A 116 6.12 -3.61 11.86
CA LEU A 116 6.79 -4.90 11.66
C LEU A 116 8.10 -4.99 12.44
N ALA A 117 8.90 -3.91 12.44
CA ALA A 117 10.12 -3.83 13.25
C ALA A 117 9.83 -3.92 14.75
N ALA A 118 8.80 -3.23 15.25
CA ALA A 118 8.40 -3.32 16.66
C ALA A 118 7.91 -4.73 17.04
N ALA A 119 7.30 -5.45 16.10
CA ALA A 119 6.88 -6.84 16.28
C ALA A 119 8.02 -7.86 16.17
N GLY A 120 9.20 -7.44 15.66
CA GLY A 120 10.27 -8.36 15.27
C GLY A 120 9.93 -9.23 14.06
N ASP A 121 8.97 -8.81 13.22
CA ASP A 121 8.54 -9.54 12.03
C ASP A 121 9.51 -9.28 10.87
N ILE A 122 10.64 -9.99 10.89
CA ILE A 122 11.72 -9.87 9.90
C ILE A 122 11.24 -10.30 8.50
N ASP A 123 10.44 -11.37 8.42
CA ASP A 123 9.89 -11.85 7.15
C ASP A 123 8.93 -10.83 6.53
N GLY A 124 8.08 -10.22 7.36
CA GLY A 124 7.19 -9.15 6.95
C GLY A 124 7.95 -7.90 6.48
N LEU A 125 9.04 -7.53 7.16
CA LEU A 125 9.91 -6.42 6.74
C LEU A 125 10.52 -6.68 5.36
N GLU A 126 11.11 -7.85 5.14
CA GLU A 126 11.69 -8.20 3.84
C GLU A 126 10.64 -8.17 2.74
N LYS A 127 9.47 -8.78 3.00
CA LYS A 127 8.35 -8.79 2.05
C LYS A 127 7.94 -7.38 1.67
N LEU A 128 7.91 -6.45 2.63
CA LEU A 128 7.55 -5.06 2.36
C LEU A 128 8.64 -4.35 1.55
N HIS A 129 9.92 -4.53 1.89
CA HIS A 129 11.03 -3.98 1.10
C HIS A 129 10.99 -4.46 -0.35
N ARG A 130 10.85 -5.77 -0.58
CA ARG A 130 10.70 -6.34 -1.93
C ARG A 130 9.48 -5.79 -2.66
N THR A 131 8.31 -5.71 -1.99
CA THR A 131 7.09 -5.13 -2.57
C THR A 131 7.30 -3.67 -3.01
N ARG A 132 8.00 -2.87 -2.19
CA ARG A 132 8.28 -1.47 -2.51
C ARG A 132 9.19 -1.34 -3.73
N VAL A 133 10.18 -2.22 -3.88
CA VAL A 133 11.01 -2.27 -5.10
C VAL A 133 10.17 -2.62 -6.33
N LEU A 134 9.35 -3.68 -6.26
CA LEU A 134 8.49 -4.12 -7.37
C LEU A 134 7.57 -2.99 -7.86
N LEU A 135 6.95 -2.29 -6.92
CA LEU A 135 6.02 -1.21 -7.20
C LEU A 135 6.71 0.14 -7.51
N ARG A 136 8.05 0.14 -7.57
CA ARG A 136 8.89 1.33 -7.79
C ARG A 136 8.56 2.47 -6.83
N LEU A 137 8.17 2.12 -5.61
CA LEU A 137 8.01 3.08 -4.53
C LEU A 137 9.41 3.58 -4.16
N ALA A 138 9.60 4.90 -4.19
CA ALA A 138 10.90 5.56 -4.08
C ALA A 138 11.85 4.95 -3.02
N TYR A 139 13.14 4.90 -3.35
CA TYR A 139 14.24 4.41 -2.50
C TYR A 139 14.24 2.91 -2.16
N GLY A 140 13.42 2.09 -2.83
CA GLY A 140 13.26 0.67 -2.48
C GLY A 140 14.52 -0.20 -2.60
N VAL A 141 15.35 -0.03 -3.64
CA VAL A 141 16.46 -0.98 -3.94
C VAL A 141 17.57 -0.89 -2.89
N GLY A 142 18.05 0.32 -2.61
CA GLY A 142 19.08 0.51 -1.58
C GLY A 142 18.59 0.12 -0.18
N GLU A 143 17.34 0.46 0.18
CA GLU A 143 16.78 0.04 1.46
C GLU A 143 16.64 -1.49 1.58
N LEU A 144 16.30 -2.20 0.49
CA LEU A 144 16.28 -3.66 0.47
C LEU A 144 17.69 -4.24 0.59
N ALA A 145 18.68 -3.67 -0.11
CA ALA A 145 20.06 -4.11 -0.02
C ALA A 145 20.64 -3.91 1.39
N ASP A 146 20.45 -2.74 1.99
CA ASP A 146 20.83 -2.46 3.38
C ASP A 146 20.16 -3.43 4.35
N PHE A 147 18.88 -3.72 4.15
CA PHE A 147 18.14 -4.71 4.93
C PHE A 147 18.78 -6.10 4.79
N LEU A 148 19.05 -6.58 3.57
CA LEU A 148 19.67 -7.88 3.34
C LEU A 148 21.07 -7.98 3.95
N ALA A 149 21.91 -6.95 3.74
CA ALA A 149 23.27 -6.91 4.28
C ALA A 149 23.27 -6.92 5.81
N SER A 150 22.40 -6.14 6.46
CA SER A 150 22.28 -6.14 7.93
C SER A 150 21.81 -7.47 8.52
N HIS A 151 21.29 -8.38 7.69
CA HIS A 151 20.88 -9.74 8.06
C HIS A 151 21.84 -10.82 7.53
N GLY A 152 23.08 -10.46 7.16
CA GLY A 152 24.13 -11.40 6.76
C GLY A 152 23.95 -12.00 5.36
N ARG A 153 23.23 -11.30 4.48
CA ARG A 153 23.02 -11.67 3.07
C ARG A 153 23.70 -10.68 2.14
N GLU A 154 24.98 -10.39 2.39
CA GLU A 154 25.74 -9.35 1.68
C GLU A 154 25.88 -9.61 0.18
N ALA A 155 26.10 -10.87 -0.22
CA ALA A 155 26.18 -11.22 -1.65
C ALA A 155 24.85 -10.97 -2.37
N GLU A 156 23.72 -11.26 -1.73
CA GLU A 156 22.41 -11.00 -2.30
C GLU A 156 22.07 -9.51 -2.30
N ALA A 157 22.52 -8.75 -1.30
CA ALA A 157 22.39 -7.31 -1.29
C ALA A 157 23.10 -6.69 -2.50
N GLU A 158 24.33 -7.13 -2.82
CA GLU A 158 25.07 -6.71 -4.02
C GLU A 158 24.31 -7.07 -5.30
N ASP A 159 23.77 -8.29 -5.39
CA ASP A 159 22.96 -8.71 -6.54
C ASP A 159 21.69 -7.85 -6.70
N VAL A 160 21.01 -7.50 -5.60
CA VAL A 160 19.85 -6.60 -5.62
C VAL A 160 20.23 -5.19 -6.08
N GLU A 161 21.36 -4.66 -5.63
CA GLU A 161 21.83 -3.33 -6.08
C GLU A 161 22.21 -3.32 -7.55
N GLN A 162 22.85 -4.38 -8.02
CA GLN A 162 23.42 -4.45 -9.36
C GLN A 162 22.37 -4.85 -10.42
N TYR A 163 21.49 -5.80 -10.09
CA TYR A 163 20.57 -6.43 -11.03
C TYR A 163 19.10 -6.20 -10.68
N GLY A 164 18.78 -5.79 -9.44
CA GLY A 164 17.42 -5.57 -8.98
C GLY A 164 16.73 -6.87 -8.54
N ILE A 165 15.40 -6.90 -8.69
CA ILE A 165 14.58 -8.06 -8.38
C ILE A 165 13.70 -8.42 -9.57
N GLU A 166 13.38 -9.71 -9.68
CA GLU A 166 12.47 -10.26 -10.68
C GLU A 166 11.01 -9.90 -10.35
N PRO A 167 10.08 -9.98 -11.32
CA PRO A 167 8.65 -9.68 -11.09
C PRO A 167 7.97 -10.54 -10.01
N ASP A 168 8.51 -11.72 -9.70
CA ASP A 168 8.02 -12.59 -8.62
C ASP A 168 8.55 -12.18 -7.23
N GLY A 169 9.40 -11.16 -7.17
CA GLY A 169 10.02 -10.64 -5.95
C GLY A 169 11.35 -11.28 -5.58
N SER A 170 11.79 -12.31 -6.31
CA SER A 170 13.12 -12.92 -6.11
C SER A 170 14.24 -11.99 -6.57
N THR A 171 15.46 -12.19 -6.06
CA THR A 171 16.62 -11.40 -6.47
C THR A 171 17.02 -11.77 -7.89
N ALA A 172 17.23 -10.76 -8.74
CA ALA A 172 17.60 -10.97 -10.13
C ALA A 172 18.98 -11.60 -10.21
N LEU A 173 19.11 -12.66 -11.02
CA LEU A 173 20.38 -13.33 -11.20
C LEU A 173 21.24 -12.55 -12.20
N LYS A 174 22.55 -12.55 -11.97
CA LYS A 174 23.52 -12.12 -12.97
C LYS A 174 23.24 -12.86 -14.28
N TRP A 175 23.20 -12.10 -15.38
CA TRP A 175 23.05 -12.67 -16.72
C TRP A 175 24.15 -13.69 -16.97
N GLN A 176 23.79 -14.96 -16.99
CA GLN A 176 24.67 -16.04 -17.42
C GLN A 176 24.50 -16.17 -18.93
N ILE A 177 25.52 -15.74 -19.68
CA ILE A 177 25.60 -16.07 -21.10
C ILE A 177 26.17 -17.49 -21.16
N PRO A 178 25.46 -18.46 -21.74
CA PRO A 178 25.97 -19.82 -21.90
C PRO A 178 27.32 -19.84 -22.63
N ASP A 179 28.26 -20.67 -22.18
CA ASP A 179 29.62 -20.72 -22.75
C ASP A 179 29.61 -21.05 -24.25
N ASP A 180 28.66 -21.87 -24.71
CA ASP A 180 28.47 -22.21 -26.13
C ASP A 180 28.03 -21.00 -26.97
N VAL A 181 27.25 -20.09 -26.38
CA VAL A 181 26.88 -18.83 -27.01
C VAL A 181 28.09 -17.90 -27.10
N LEU A 182 28.91 -17.83 -26.04
CA LEU A 182 30.16 -17.04 -26.04
C LEU A 182 31.17 -17.57 -27.06
N GLU A 183 31.35 -18.89 -27.16
CA GLU A 183 32.22 -19.53 -28.15
C GLU A 183 31.75 -19.27 -29.59
N THR A 184 30.43 -19.28 -29.82
CA THR A 184 29.83 -18.98 -31.13
C THR A 184 30.07 -17.52 -31.54
N PHE A 185 29.90 -16.57 -30.62
CA PHE A 185 30.20 -15.16 -30.89
C PHE A 185 31.69 -14.90 -31.11
N ALA A 186 32.57 -15.56 -30.34
CA ALA A 186 34.02 -15.47 -30.51
C ALA A 186 34.46 -16.01 -31.89
N ALA A 187 33.94 -17.17 -32.30
CA ALA A 187 34.25 -17.76 -33.62
C ALA A 187 33.75 -16.87 -34.78
N ALA A 188 32.56 -16.28 -34.67
CA ALA A 188 32.01 -15.38 -35.67
C ALA A 188 32.81 -14.07 -35.80
N ALA A 189 33.28 -13.52 -34.68
CA ALA A 189 34.10 -12.30 -34.66
C ALA A 189 35.48 -12.51 -35.31
N VAL A 190 36.13 -13.65 -35.05
CA VAL A 190 37.41 -14.02 -35.69
C VAL A 190 37.22 -14.24 -37.19
N GLY A 191 36.15 -14.92 -37.61
CA GLY A 191 35.85 -15.13 -39.03
C GLY A 191 35.64 -13.83 -39.81
N LYS A 192 35.01 -12.82 -39.19
CA LYS A 192 34.78 -11.51 -39.80
C LYS A 192 36.07 -10.69 -39.92
N ALA A 193 36.93 -10.72 -38.91
CA ALA A 193 38.23 -10.03 -38.93
C ALA A 193 39.18 -10.58 -40.01
N VAL A 194 39.14 -11.89 -40.28
CA VAL A 194 39.93 -12.52 -41.35
C VAL A 194 39.37 -12.21 -42.74
N ALA A 195 38.06 -12.02 -42.87
CA ALA A 195 37.42 -11.65 -44.13
C ALA A 195 37.65 -10.18 -44.52
N GLU A 196 37.80 -9.27 -43.55
CA GLU A 196 38.08 -7.85 -43.77
C GLU A 196 39.58 -7.55 -44.01
N GLN A 197 40.48 -8.52 -43.80
CA GLN A 197 41.92 -8.42 -44.08
C GLN A 197 42.35 -9.03 -45.43
N ARG A 198 41.40 -9.47 -46.28
CA ARG A 198 41.63 -9.99 -47.64
C ARG A 198 41.10 -9.04 -48.70
#